data_AF-A0A1V4A065-F1
#
_entry.id   AF-A0A1V4A065-F1
#
_cell.length_a   1.000
_cell.length_b   1.000
_cell.length_c   1.000
_cell.angle_alpha   90.00
_cell.angle_beta   90.00
_cell.angle_gamma   90.00
#
_symmetry.space_group_name_H-M   'P 1'
#
loop_
_entity.id
_entity.type
_entity.pdbx_description
1 polymer ?
#
loop_
_entity_poly.entity_id
_entity_poly.type
_entity_poly.pdbx_seq_one_letter_code
_entity_poly.pdbx_strand_id
1 'polypeptide(L)'
;MGTSMRRRAATTAMTLTMTGTLAVGLMTPVASAAGKGPCYDGRCRTTVSAPKTIKVNSRKFGFKQFKITHISSRSVDMSTTTTNGTQLGGGTSPGGTVELNNLKIKVKSVSGRKAKLQLSPTSR
;
A
#
# COMPACT_ATOMS: atom_id res chain seq x y z
N MET A 1 -45.69 34.03 34.61
CA MET A 1 -44.89 33.46 35.74
C MET A 1 -44.12 32.27 35.15
N GLY A 2 -42.79 32.20 35.07
CA GLY A 2 -41.73 32.88 35.84
C GLY A 2 -41.61 32.22 37.23
N THR A 3 -40.50 31.66 37.70
CA THR A 3 -39.09 31.57 37.20
C THR A 3 -38.57 30.11 37.41
N SER A 4 -37.30 29.66 37.29
CA SER A 4 -35.98 30.31 37.18
C SER A 4 -34.92 29.37 36.55
N MET A 5 -33.64 29.77 36.55
CA MET A 5 -32.48 29.01 36.06
C MET A 5 -31.87 28.06 37.11
N ARG A 6 -31.11 27.04 36.66
CA ARG A 6 -29.76 26.76 37.22
C ARG A 6 -28.91 25.86 36.32
N ARG A 7 -27.81 26.41 35.78
CA ARG A 7 -26.70 25.63 35.22
C ARG A 7 -25.88 25.02 36.37
N ARG A 8 -25.41 23.78 36.21
CA ARG A 8 -24.23 23.27 36.93
C ARG A 8 -23.37 22.46 35.97
N ALA A 9 -22.21 23.00 35.62
CA ALA A 9 -21.12 22.20 35.08
C ALA A 9 -20.47 21.45 36.24
N ALA A 10 -20.20 20.16 36.06
CA ALA A 10 -19.45 19.34 37.00
C ALA A 10 -18.28 18.71 36.25
N THR A 11 -17.11 19.34 36.34
CA THR A 11 -15.84 18.73 35.96
C THR A 11 -15.48 17.72 37.03
N THR A 12 -15.37 16.43 36.67
CA THR A 12 -14.93 15.40 37.62
C THR A 12 -13.81 14.55 37.03
N ALA A 13 -12.65 14.69 37.68
CA ALA A 13 -11.43 13.88 37.68
C ALA A 13 -11.24 12.73 36.68
N MET A 14 -10.06 12.73 36.06
CA MET A 14 -9.38 11.51 35.62
C MET A 14 -9.17 10.57 36.81
N THR A 15 -9.48 9.28 36.67
CA THR A 15 -8.49 8.18 36.65
C THR A 15 -9.22 6.84 36.72
N LEU A 16 -8.92 5.93 35.79
CA LEU A 16 -9.07 4.49 36.03
C LEU A 16 -7.97 3.77 35.27
N THR A 17 -7.15 3.08 36.04
CA THR A 17 -5.90 2.46 35.62
C THR A 17 -6.08 1.07 35.04
N MET A 18 -5.22 0.77 34.06
CA MET A 18 -4.56 -0.53 33.87
C MET A 18 -5.31 -1.71 33.20
N THR A 19 -4.46 -2.50 32.52
CA THR A 19 -4.60 -3.92 32.17
C THR A 19 -5.77 -4.34 31.27
N GLY A 20 -5.57 -4.13 29.97
CA GLY A 20 -6.25 -4.86 28.89
C GLY A 20 -5.25 -5.26 27.80
N THR A 21 -4.36 -6.22 28.08
CA THR A 21 -3.38 -6.73 27.11
C THR A 21 -4.04 -7.59 26.04
N LEU A 22 -4.71 -6.96 25.08
CA LEU A 22 -5.02 -7.57 23.80
C LEU A 22 -4.00 -7.06 22.78
N ALA A 23 -2.97 -7.87 22.58
CA ALA A 23 -1.98 -7.71 21.52
C ALA A 23 -2.64 -7.94 20.16
N VAL A 24 -3.47 -6.99 19.71
CA VAL A 24 -3.82 -6.84 18.30
C VAL A 24 -2.51 -6.51 17.61
N GLY A 25 -1.94 -7.54 16.99
CA GLY A 25 -0.67 -7.45 16.28
C GLY A 25 -0.74 -6.38 15.20
N LEU A 26 -0.31 -5.17 15.55
CA LEU A 26 0.24 -4.22 14.62
C LEU A 26 1.45 -4.94 14.01
N MET A 27 1.18 -5.69 12.94
CA MET A 27 2.18 -6.06 11.95
C MET A 27 2.71 -4.74 11.40
N THR A 28 3.70 -4.18 12.10
CA THR A 28 4.52 -3.10 11.61
C THR A 28 4.93 -3.52 10.19
N PRO A 29 4.70 -2.67 9.18
CA PRO A 29 5.15 -3.01 7.84
C PRO A 29 6.66 -3.25 7.95
N VAL A 30 7.06 -4.51 7.74
CA VAL A 30 8.42 -4.96 8.03
C VAL A 30 9.38 -3.96 7.39
N ALA A 31 10.44 -3.56 8.12
CA ALA A 31 11.28 -2.42 7.77
C ALA A 31 12.17 -2.67 6.53
N SER A 32 11.53 -2.94 5.40
CA SER A 32 12.10 -3.13 4.08
C SER A 32 12.65 -1.81 3.57
N ALA A 33 13.97 -1.68 3.68
CA ALA A 33 14.76 -0.51 3.31
C ALA A 33 14.36 0.80 4.02
N ALA A 34 14.84 0.97 5.26
CA ALA A 34 14.72 2.16 6.11
C ALA A 34 15.18 3.51 5.49
N GLY A 35 15.73 3.50 4.27
CA GLY A 35 16.01 4.72 3.48
C GLY A 35 15.67 4.63 1.99
N LYS A 36 14.96 3.59 1.51
CA LYS A 36 14.59 3.44 0.07
C LYS A 36 13.12 3.16 -0.19
N GLY A 37 12.30 3.05 0.85
CA GLY A 37 10.84 3.06 0.79
C GLY A 37 10.20 1.67 0.79
N PRO A 38 8.90 1.58 1.14
CA PRO A 38 8.26 0.37 1.65
C PRO A 38 8.10 -0.78 0.64
N CYS A 39 8.47 -0.58 -0.62
CA CYS A 39 8.38 -1.59 -1.68
C CYS A 39 9.74 -1.94 -2.29
N TYR A 40 10.86 -1.42 -1.76
CA TYR A 40 12.17 -1.56 -2.37
C TYR A 40 12.58 -3.03 -2.60
N ASP A 41 12.33 -3.89 -1.62
CA ASP A 41 12.68 -5.32 -1.67
C ASP A 41 11.66 -6.19 -2.45
N GLY A 42 10.66 -5.55 -3.05
CA GLY A 42 9.56 -6.17 -3.81
C GLY A 42 8.55 -6.93 -2.96
N ARG A 43 8.58 -6.80 -1.62
CA ARG A 43 7.63 -7.40 -0.68
C ARG A 43 6.83 -6.28 -0.01
N CYS A 44 5.69 -5.89 -0.59
CA CYS A 44 4.85 -4.85 0.01
C CYS A 44 3.37 -5.01 -0.33
N ARG A 45 2.51 -4.37 0.47
CA ARG A 45 1.10 -4.12 0.13
C ARG A 45 0.92 -2.62 0.05
N THR A 46 0.30 -2.13 -1.02
CA THR A 46 0.12 -0.69 -1.23
C THR A 46 -1.23 -0.40 -1.88
N THR A 47 -1.77 0.79 -1.64
CA THR A 47 -2.97 1.28 -2.33
C THR A 47 -2.57 2.46 -3.20
N VAL A 48 -3.00 2.46 -4.45
CA VAL A 48 -2.73 3.52 -5.43
C VAL A 48 -4.05 4.05 -5.97
N SER A 49 -4.20 5.38 -5.95
CA SER A 49 -5.40 6.10 -6.39
C SER A 49 -5.20 6.92 -7.67
N ALA A 50 -3.98 6.92 -8.18
CA ALA A 50 -3.53 7.64 -9.37
C ALA A 50 -2.28 6.93 -9.93
N PRO A 51 -1.91 7.17 -11.21
CA PRO A 51 -0.65 6.71 -11.78
C PRO A 51 0.54 7.08 -10.89
N LYS A 52 1.38 6.08 -10.54
CA LYS A 52 2.45 6.23 -9.55
C LYS A 52 3.67 5.41 -9.93
N THR A 53 4.85 5.98 -9.72
CA THR A 53 6.14 5.28 -9.81
C THR A 53 6.50 4.66 -8.45
N ILE A 54 6.88 3.39 -8.45
CA ILE A 54 7.33 2.64 -7.27
C ILE A 54 8.78 2.19 -7.52
N LYS A 55 9.70 2.64 -6.66
CA LYS A 55 11.12 2.28 -6.70
C LYS A 55 11.32 0.87 -6.14
N VAL A 56 12.19 0.09 -6.78
CA VAL A 56 12.55 -1.28 -6.38
C VAL A 56 14.05 -1.53 -6.55
N ASN A 57 14.56 -2.60 -5.95
CA ASN A 57 15.97 -2.98 -6.05
C ASN A 57 16.32 -3.47 -7.47
N SER A 58 17.02 -2.63 -8.24
CA SER A 58 17.39 -2.96 -9.64
C SER A 58 18.30 -4.17 -9.78
N ARG A 59 19.15 -4.47 -8.78
CA ARG A 59 20.01 -5.67 -8.80
C ARG A 59 19.20 -6.96 -8.69
N LYS A 60 18.03 -6.90 -8.06
CA LYS A 60 17.12 -8.04 -7.84
C LYS A 60 16.08 -8.19 -8.97
N PHE A 61 15.53 -7.06 -9.43
CA PHE A 61 14.40 -7.04 -10.37
C PHE A 61 14.76 -6.68 -11.80
N GLY A 62 16.00 -6.24 -12.09
CA GLY A 62 16.42 -5.82 -13.43
C GLY A 62 15.88 -4.45 -13.86
N PHE A 63 15.20 -3.70 -12.99
CA PHE A 63 14.75 -2.32 -13.22
C PHE A 63 14.77 -1.51 -11.91
N LYS A 64 15.03 -0.21 -12.00
CA LYS A 64 15.13 0.70 -10.83
C LYS A 64 13.75 1.06 -10.24
N GLN A 65 12.72 1.03 -11.07
CA GLN A 65 11.36 1.41 -10.71
C GLN A 65 10.37 0.88 -11.76
N PHE A 66 9.12 0.70 -11.37
CA PHE A 66 8.01 0.51 -12.31
C PHE A 66 6.96 1.59 -12.08
N LYS A 67 6.17 1.89 -13.11
CA LYS A 67 5.10 2.88 -13.12
C LYS A 67 3.77 2.15 -13.30
N ILE A 68 2.81 2.44 -12.44
CA ILE A 68 1.40 2.20 -12.74
C ILE A 68 0.96 3.34 -13.66
N THR A 69 0.61 3.01 -14.90
CA THR A 69 0.32 3.97 -15.97
C THR A 69 -1.16 4.34 -15.99
N HIS A 70 -2.05 3.39 -15.74
CA HIS A 70 -3.49 3.59 -15.73
C HIS A 70 -4.16 2.77 -14.63
N ILE A 71 -5.27 3.28 -14.09
CA ILE A 71 -6.12 2.62 -13.09
C ILE A 71 -7.58 2.89 -13.47
N SER A 72 -8.29 1.85 -13.91
CA SER A 72 -9.73 1.86 -14.15
C SER A 72 -10.42 0.92 -13.16
N SER A 73 -11.75 0.94 -13.08
CA SER A 73 -12.50 -0.04 -12.28
C SER A 73 -12.35 -1.49 -12.77
N ARG A 74 -11.83 -1.70 -14.00
CA ARG A 74 -11.71 -3.00 -14.67
C ARG A 74 -10.26 -3.44 -14.91
N SER A 75 -9.28 -2.53 -14.90
CA SER A 75 -7.88 -2.79 -15.23
C SER A 75 -6.91 -1.95 -14.40
N VAL A 76 -5.72 -2.49 -14.17
CA VAL A 76 -4.55 -1.74 -13.70
C VAL A 76 -3.40 -2.04 -14.65
N ASP A 77 -2.91 -0.98 -15.30
CA ASP A 77 -1.87 -1.08 -16.32
C ASP A 77 -0.54 -0.57 -15.76
N MET A 78 0.53 -1.29 -16.10
CA MET A 78 1.84 -1.15 -15.49
C MET A 78 2.93 -1.22 -16.57
N SER A 79 3.98 -0.41 -16.42
CA SER A 79 5.16 -0.47 -17.28
C SER A 79 6.45 -0.20 -16.51
N THR A 80 7.56 -0.66 -17.07
CA THR A 80 8.91 -0.40 -16.58
C THR A 80 9.90 -0.42 -17.74
N THR A 81 11.07 0.15 -17.52
CA THR A 81 12.22 0.01 -18.41
C THR A 81 13.31 -0.72 -17.63
N THR A 82 13.78 -1.83 -18.18
CA THR A 82 14.90 -2.60 -17.61
C THR A 82 16.19 -1.77 -17.62
N THR A 83 17.18 -2.21 -16.84
CA THR A 83 18.54 -1.64 -16.88
C THR A 83 19.18 -1.70 -18.27
N ASN A 84 18.69 -2.58 -19.14
CA ASN A 84 19.21 -2.83 -20.48
C ASN A 84 18.42 -2.08 -21.57
N GLY A 85 17.50 -1.19 -21.19
CA GLY A 85 16.70 -0.37 -22.11
C GLY A 85 15.41 -1.02 -22.61
N THR A 86 15.24 -2.33 -22.49
CA THR A 86 13.99 -3.03 -22.86
C THR A 86 12.81 -2.51 -22.05
N GLN A 87 11.73 -2.10 -22.71
CA GLN A 87 10.45 -1.80 -22.07
C GLN A 87 9.71 -3.11 -21.75
N LEU A 88 9.17 -3.21 -20.54
CA LEU A 88 8.27 -4.27 -20.12
C LEU A 88 6.96 -3.63 -19.65
N GLY A 89 5.83 -4.30 -19.88
CA GLY A 89 4.54 -3.83 -19.42
C GLY A 89 3.50 -4.93 -19.38
N GLY A 90 2.40 -4.65 -18.70
CA GLY A 90 1.28 -5.56 -18.59
C GLY A 90 0.09 -4.89 -17.89
N GLY A 91 -1.11 -5.30 -18.26
CA GLY A 91 -2.36 -4.90 -17.64
C GLY A 91 -3.06 -6.11 -17.03
N THR A 92 -3.77 -5.92 -15.92
CA THR A 92 -4.61 -7.00 -15.37
C THR A 92 -5.83 -6.47 -14.64
N SER A 93 -6.90 -7.28 -14.65
CA SER A 93 -8.14 -7.03 -13.95
C SER A 93 -8.04 -7.32 -12.43
N PRO A 94 -8.99 -6.85 -11.61
CA PRO A 94 -9.06 -7.24 -10.19
C PRO A 94 -8.96 -8.76 -9.98
N GLY A 95 -8.13 -9.18 -9.01
CA GLY A 95 -7.82 -10.59 -8.74
C GLY A 95 -6.62 -11.13 -9.53
N GLY A 96 -6.33 -10.55 -10.70
CA GLY A 96 -5.26 -10.94 -11.62
C GLY A 96 -3.86 -10.56 -11.15
N THR A 97 -2.86 -11.01 -11.91
CA THR A 97 -1.44 -10.86 -11.58
C THR A 97 -0.63 -10.53 -12.84
N VAL A 98 0.22 -9.51 -12.75
CA VAL A 98 1.24 -9.18 -13.76
C VAL A 98 2.60 -9.62 -13.24
N GLU A 99 3.45 -10.15 -14.10
CA GLU A 99 4.85 -10.46 -13.79
C GLU A 99 5.75 -9.56 -14.65
N LEU A 100 6.63 -8.81 -14.00
CA LEU A 100 7.62 -7.95 -14.64
C LEU A 100 9.00 -8.45 -14.23
N ASN A 101 9.64 -9.24 -15.10
CA ASN A 101 10.89 -9.94 -14.81
C ASN A 101 10.80 -10.69 -13.45
N ASN A 102 11.70 -10.43 -12.50
CA ASN A 102 11.68 -11.13 -11.21
C ASN A 102 10.65 -10.58 -10.18
N LEU A 103 9.66 -9.77 -10.59
CA LEU A 103 8.66 -9.15 -9.70
C LEU A 103 7.23 -9.55 -10.08
N LYS A 104 6.52 -10.16 -9.14
CA LYS A 104 5.11 -10.53 -9.24
C LYS A 104 4.23 -9.47 -8.58
N ILE A 105 3.25 -8.95 -9.31
CA ILE A 105 2.36 -7.86 -8.88
C ILE A 105 0.92 -8.33 -8.98
N LYS A 106 0.30 -8.66 -7.84
CA LYS A 106 -1.10 -9.09 -7.76
C LYS A 106 -2.01 -7.90 -7.49
N VAL A 107 -3.00 -7.68 -8.35
CA VAL A 107 -4.08 -6.71 -8.12
C VAL A 107 -5.11 -7.37 -7.23
N LYS A 108 -5.14 -7.01 -5.94
CA LYS A 108 -6.01 -7.66 -4.94
C LYS A 108 -7.48 -7.25 -5.11
N SER A 109 -7.72 -5.99 -5.46
CA SER A 109 -9.04 -5.40 -5.68
C SER A 109 -8.90 -4.03 -6.32
N VAL A 110 -9.89 -3.59 -7.09
CA VAL A 110 -10.00 -2.18 -7.52
C VAL A 110 -11.38 -1.65 -7.15
N SER A 111 -11.44 -0.39 -6.72
CA SER A 111 -12.67 0.32 -6.37
C SER A 111 -12.59 1.74 -6.91
N GLY A 112 -13.45 2.07 -7.88
CA GLY A 112 -13.34 3.32 -8.65
C GLY A 112 -11.96 3.42 -9.31
N ARG A 113 -11.19 4.46 -8.97
CA ARG A 113 -9.80 4.67 -9.41
C ARG A 113 -8.74 4.23 -8.38
N LYS A 114 -9.12 3.42 -7.37
CA LYS A 114 -8.23 2.97 -6.28
C LYS A 114 -7.94 1.47 -6.38
N ALA A 115 -6.70 1.10 -6.69
CA ALA A 115 -6.25 -0.29 -6.73
C ALA A 115 -5.44 -0.67 -5.49
N LYS A 116 -5.73 -1.84 -4.90
CA LYS A 116 -4.91 -2.46 -3.86
C LYS A 116 -3.96 -3.46 -4.52
N LEU A 117 -2.66 -3.24 -4.38
CA LEU A 117 -1.60 -4.06 -4.97
C LEU A 117 -0.84 -4.83 -3.89
N GLN A 118 -0.50 -6.08 -4.20
CA GLN A 118 0.44 -6.88 -3.42
C GLN A 118 1.62 -7.25 -4.32
N LEU A 119 2.82 -6.79 -3.93
CA LEU A 119 4.08 -7.12 -4.58
C LEU A 119 4.73 -8.28 -3.85
N SER A 120 5.31 -9.20 -4.63
CA SER A 120 6.19 -10.26 -4.15
C SER A 120 7.29 -10.52 -5.18
N PRO A 121 8.53 -10.82 -4.79
CA PRO A 121 9.52 -11.39 -5.71
C PRO A 121 8.97 -12.69 -6.30
N THR A 122 9.31 -12.99 -7.55
CA THR A 122 9.23 -14.38 -8.03
C THR A 122 10.37 -15.17 -7.38
N SER A 123 10.12 -16.44 -7.05
CA SER A 123 11.24 -17.37 -6.83
C SER A 123 11.85 -17.67 -8.19
N ARG A 124 13.17 -17.56 -8.28
CA ARG A 124 13.98 -18.11 -9.36
C ARG A 124 14.80 -19.24 -8.75
#